data_AF-A0A318NFG2-F1
#
_entry.id   AF-A0A318NFG2-F1
#
_cell.length_a   1.000
_cell.length_b   1.000
_cell.length_c   1.000
_cell.angle_alpha   90.00
_cell.angle_beta   90.00
_cell.angle_gamma   90.00
#
_symmetry.space_group_name_H-M   'P 1'
#
loop_
_entity.id
_entity.type
_entity.pdbx_description
1 polymer ?
#
loop_
_entity_poly.entity_id
_entity_poly.type
_entity_poly.pdbx_seq_one_letter_code
_entity_poly.pdbx_strand_id
1 'polypeptide(L)' 'MSGEEQQNGKWAPWWIYVPVILGSNYVKQYLVQDLPVAVNAAITLVLVGTLFLLITVVYRRVSRVER' A
#
# COMPACT_ATOMS: atom_id res chain seq x y z
N MET A 1 -13.47 24.70 -2.85
CA MET A 1 -12.19 24.19 -2.32
C MET A 1 -11.40 23.65 -3.49
N SER A 2 -10.37 24.38 -3.91
CA SER A 2 -9.46 23.97 -4.99
C SER A 2 -8.67 22.75 -4.51
N GLY A 3 -9.02 21.57 -5.02
CA GLY A 3 -8.34 20.30 -4.72
C GLY A 3 -7.05 20.09 -5.52
N GLU A 4 -6.48 21.17 -6.06
CA GLU A 4 -5.40 21.17 -7.05
C GLU A 4 -4.04 21.56 -6.46
N GLU A 5 -3.80 21.27 -5.17
CA GLU A 5 -2.44 21.34 -4.64
C GLU A 5 -1.65 20.11 -5.08
N GLN A 6 -1.11 20.20 -6.29
CA GLN A 6 0.24 19.82 -6.69
C GLN A 6 1.04 18.99 -5.65
N GLN A 7 0.70 17.72 -5.46
CA GLN A 7 1.58 16.80 -4.74
C GLN A 7 2.56 16.18 -5.74
N ASN A 8 3.55 16.99 -6.12
CA ASN A 8 4.96 16.62 -6.33
C ASN A 8 5.14 15.14 -6.73
N GLY A 9 5.26 14.84 -8.04
CA GLY A 9 5.20 13.51 -8.71
C GLY A 9 6.24 12.46 -8.28
N LYS A 10 6.33 12.24 -6.97
CA LYS A 10 7.31 11.43 -6.25
C LYS A 10 6.64 10.27 -5.53
N TRP A 11 5.32 10.35 -5.30
CA TRP A 11 4.49 9.36 -4.60
C TRP A 11 3.17 9.12 -5.34
N ALA A 12 2.63 7.91 -5.24
CA ALA A 12 1.32 7.59 -5.81
C ALA A 12 0.19 8.34 -5.09
N PRO A 13 -0.95 8.64 -5.75
CA PRO A 13 -2.10 9.27 -5.13
C PRO A 13 -2.55 8.52 -3.88
N TRP A 14 -2.89 9.26 -2.82
CA TRP A 14 -3.15 8.66 -1.51
C TRP A 14 -4.30 7.63 -1.52
N TRP A 15 -5.29 7.85 -2.39
CA TRP A 15 -6.42 6.96 -2.60
C TRP A 15 -6.04 5.55 -3.08
N ILE A 16 -4.85 5.35 -3.67
CA ILE A 16 -4.37 4.02 -4.11
C ILE A 16 -3.96 3.16 -2.91
N TYR A 17 -3.37 3.75 -1.88
CA TYR A 17 -2.92 2.98 -0.71
C TYR A 17 -4.10 2.40 0.07
N VAL A 18 -5.23 3.11 0.12
CA VAL A 18 -6.41 2.73 0.93
C VAL A 18 -6.97 1.34 0.57
N PRO A 19 -7.40 1.05 -0.68
CA PRO A 19 -7.94 -0.26 -1.03
C PRO A 19 -6.89 -1.36 -0.96
N VAL A 20 -5.62 -1.03 -1.22
CA VAL A 20 -4.52 -2.01 -1.14
C VAL A 20 -4.26 -2.43 0.30
N ILE A 21 -4.20 -1.48 1.24
CA ILE A 21 -4.01 -1.75 2.66
C ILE A 21 -5.23 -2.48 3.22
N LEU A 22 -6.44 -1.99 2.94
CA LEU A 22 -7.68 -2.60 3.43
C LEU A 22 -7.87 -4.02 2.89
N GLY A 23 -7.72 -4.22 1.58
CA GLY A 23 -7.83 -5.53 0.95
C GLY A 23 -6.80 -6.52 1.50
N SER A 24 -5.57 -6.08 1.69
CA SER A 24 -4.50 -6.93 2.24
C SER A 24 -4.72 -7.26 3.72
N ASN A 25 -5.25 -6.32 4.50
CA ASN A 25 -5.66 -6.58 5.87
C ASN A 25 -6.80 -7.61 5.91
N TYR A 26 -7.81 -7.47 5.05
CA TYR A 26 -8.93 -8.40 4.99
C TYR A 26 -8.50 -9.82 4.59
N VAL A 27 -7.65 -9.96 3.57
CA VAL A 27 -7.07 -11.25 3.16
C VAL A 27 -6.21 -11.85 4.28
N LYS A 28 -5.39 -11.04 4.95
CA LYS A 28 -4.61 -11.48 6.11
C LYS A 28 -5.51 -11.95 7.24
N GLN A 29 -6.56 -11.20 7.55
CA GLN A 29 -7.51 -11.55 8.58
C GLN A 29 -8.32 -12.79 8.21
N TYR A 30 -8.40 -13.20 6.95
CA TYR A 30 -8.94 -14.52 6.56
C TYR A 30 -7.94 -15.66 6.78
N LEU A 31 -6.66 -15.43 6.44
CA LEU A 31 -5.62 -16.48 6.44
C LEU A 31 -4.97 -16.73 7.80
N VAL A 32 -5.02 -15.76 8.71
CA VAL A 32 -4.13 -15.69 9.89
C VAL A 32 -4.92 -15.59 11.21
N GLN A 33 -6.18 -16.05 11.20
CA GLN A 33 -7.15 -15.87 12.31
C GLN A 33 -6.69 -16.44 13.65
N ASP A 34 -6.00 -17.57 13.62
CA ASP A 34 -5.63 -18.33 14.82
C ASP A 34 -4.17 -18.14 15.25
N LEU A 35 -3.44 -17.19 14.66
CA LEU A 35 -2.03 -16.98 15.04
C LEU A 35 -1.85 -16.07 16.26
N PRO A 36 -0.80 -16.30 17.06
CA PRO A 36 -0.42 -15.41 18.16
C PRO A 36 -0.24 -13.97 17.70
N VAL A 37 -0.63 -13.02 18.55
CA VAL A 37 -0.63 -11.57 18.26
C VAL A 37 0.71 -11.07 17.71
N ALA A 38 1.83 -11.53 18.27
CA ALA A 38 3.17 -11.13 17.82
C ALA A 38 3.46 -11.57 16.38
N VAL A 39 3.07 -12.80 16.00
CA VAL A 39 3.24 -13.34 14.65
C VAL A 39 2.33 -12.58 13.67
N ASN A 40 1.09 -12.33 14.08
CA ASN A 40 0.14 -11.57 13.30
C ASN A 40 0.64 -10.14 13.01
N ALA A 41 1.24 -9.47 14.00
CA ALA A 41 1.81 -8.14 13.86
C ALA A 41 3.03 -8.12 12.92
N ALA A 42 3.93 -9.11 13.04
CA ALA A 42 5.08 -9.24 12.14
C ALA A 42 4.65 -9.44 10.68
N ILE A 43 3.64 -10.29 10.43
CA ILE A 43 3.07 -10.49 9.08
C ILE A 43 2.46 -9.19 8.55
N THR A 44 1.74 -8.42 9.37
CA THR A 44 1.20 -7.11 8.93
C THR A 44 2.32 -6.17 8.50
N LEU A 45 3.38 -6.06 9.29
CA LEU A 45 4.51 -5.17 8.99
C LEU A 45 5.16 -5.51 7.65
N VAL A 46 5.42 -6.80 7.41
CA VAL A 46 6.00 -7.29 6.15
C VAL A 46 5.05 -7.03 4.99
N LEU A 47 3.76 -7.30 5.16
CA LEU A 47 2.75 -7.12 4.12
C LEU A 47 2.61 -5.65 3.72
N VAL A 48 2.43 -4.75 4.70
CA VAL A 48 2.32 -3.29 4.46
C VAL A 48 3.60 -2.75 3.80
N GLY A 49 4.77 -3.14 4.31
CA GLY A 49 6.05 -2.73 3.72
C GLY A 49 6.21 -3.18 2.27
N THR A 50 5.82 -4.42 1.97
CA THR A 50 5.88 -4.99 0.62
C THR A 50 4.93 -4.27 -0.33
N LEU A 51 3.69 -4.00 0.10
CA LEU A 51 2.70 -3.28 -0.70
C LEU A 51 3.14 -1.84 -0.97
N PHE A 52 3.68 -1.16 0.04
CA PHE A 52 4.22 0.18 -0.11
C PHE A 52 5.33 0.23 -1.17
N LEU A 53 6.28 -0.71 -1.10
CA LEU A 53 7.35 -0.83 -2.09
C LEU A 53 6.81 -1.15 -3.48
N LEU A 54 5.88 -2.09 -3.61
CA LEU A 54 5.25 -2.45 -4.88
C LEU A 54 4.54 -1.27 -5.52
N ILE A 55 3.67 -0.58 -4.78
CA ILE A 55 2.97 0.61 -5.26
C ILE A 55 3.98 1.66 -5.72
N THR A 56 5.02 1.91 -4.92
CA THR A 56 6.05 2.91 -5.23
C THR A 56 6.82 2.56 -6.50
N VAL A 57 7.23 1.30 -6.66
CA VAL A 57 7.97 0.82 -7.84
C VAL A 57 7.10 0.88 -9.08
N VAL A 58 5.86 0.37 -9.01
CA VAL A 58 4.92 0.38 -10.14
C VAL A 58 4.61 1.81 -10.54
N TYR A 59 4.27 2.68 -9.59
CA TYR A 59 4.01 4.10 -9.86
C TYR A 59 5.22 4.77 -10.52
N ARG A 60 6.43 4.60 -9.98
CA ARG A 60 7.65 5.15 -10.60
C ARG A 60 7.91 4.62 -12.00
N ARG A 61 7.57 3.37 -12.30
CA ARG A 61 7.73 2.79 -13.64
C ARG A 61 6.72 3.37 -14.61
N VAL A 62 5.44 3.40 -14.24
CA VAL A 62 4.35 3.96 -15.06
C VAL A 62 4.61 5.44 -15.35
N SER A 63 4.89 6.25 -14.33
CA SER A 63 5.16 7.69 -14.49
C SER A 63 6.47 8.02 -15.23
N ARG A 64 7.40 7.05 -15.37
CA ARG A 64 8.60 7.19 -16.24
C ARG A 64 8.31 6.81 -17.69
N VAL A 65 7.35 5.94 -17.94
CA VAL A 65 6.96 5.51 -19.30
C VAL A 65 6.11 6.58 -19.98
N GLU A 66 5.30 7.32 -19.22
CA GLU A 66 4.46 8.42 -19.73
C GLU A 66 5.21 9.74 -19.97
N ARG A 67 6.54 9.77 -19.83
CA ARG A 67 7.39 10.95 -20.03
C ARG A 67 8.40 10.72 -21.14
#